data_AF-A0A4Y7IEA6-F1
#
_entry.id   AF-A0A4Y7IEA6-F1
#
_cell.length_a   1.000
_cell.length_b   1.000
_cell.length_c   1.000
_cell.angle_alpha   90.00
_cell.angle_beta   90.00
_cell.angle_gamma   90.00
#
_symmetry.space_group_name_H-M   'P 1'
#
loop_
_entity.id
_entity.type
_entity.pdbx_description
1 polymer ?
#
loop_
_entity_poly.entity_id
_entity_poly.type
_entity_poly.pdbx_seq_one_letter_code
_entity_poly.pdbx_strand_id
1 'polypeptide(L)'
;MAVHSENGKGKFTAILVCWLLGNGCLFSWNSMLTLQDYFVNVFPNYHPARVLTLVYQPFALGTLAILTYYEAKINTRRRNLLGYFLFFMSSLVVVVLDLATSGRGGIGTYLGICITSCVFGVADAHVQGGMVGDLSFMCPEFIQSFLAGMAASGALTSALRLITKAAFENSQNGLRKGAMLFLGIFVVFELLCVLLYAYVFPKLPIVKHYRAKAASEGSKIVSADLAAGGMKTLSGEHAAEEDPKNMERLTNKQLLFQNMDYAITMFLIYMLTLSIFPGFLSEDTGKHSLGAW
;
A
#
# COMPACT_ATOMS: atom_id res chain seq x y z
N MET A 1 32.40 -23.88 -0.88
CA MET A 1 32.70 -22.45 -0.64
C MET A 1 32.23 -21.48 -1.74
N ALA A 2 31.78 -21.94 -2.92
CA ALA A 2 31.29 -21.04 -3.98
C ALA A 2 29.78 -20.66 -3.91
N VAL A 3 28.96 -21.42 -3.17
CA VAL A 3 27.49 -21.23 -3.12
C VAL A 3 27.06 -20.02 -2.26
N HIS A 4 27.92 -19.51 -1.36
CA HIS A 4 27.59 -18.34 -0.54
C HIS A 4 27.83 -16.99 -1.24
N SER A 5 28.53 -16.95 -2.38
CA SER A 5 28.87 -15.70 -3.07
C SER A 5 27.74 -15.19 -3.97
N GLU A 6 26.90 -16.07 -4.54
CA GLU A 6 25.78 -15.65 -5.41
C GLU A 6 24.50 -15.27 -4.63
N ASN A 7 24.29 -15.81 -3.43
CA ASN A 7 23.09 -15.58 -2.62
C ASN A 7 22.93 -14.15 -2.08
N GLY A 8 23.98 -13.31 -2.17
CA GLY A 8 23.93 -11.91 -1.71
C GLY A 8 23.71 -10.87 -2.81
N LYS A 9 23.84 -11.24 -4.09
CA LYS A 9 23.81 -10.26 -5.20
C LYS A 9 22.42 -9.65 -5.34
N GLY A 10 22.33 -8.34 -5.10
CA GLY A 10 21.08 -7.59 -5.16
C GLY A 10 20.24 -7.63 -3.87
N LYS A 11 20.72 -8.22 -2.78
CA LYS A 11 20.01 -8.24 -1.48
C LYS A 11 19.74 -6.83 -0.96
N PHE A 12 20.76 -5.98 -0.93
CA PHE A 12 20.60 -4.58 -0.47
C PHE A 12 19.61 -3.80 -1.36
N THR A 13 19.70 -3.97 -2.68
CA THR A 13 18.76 -3.37 -3.63
C THR A 13 17.33 -3.87 -3.40
N ALA A 14 17.14 -5.17 -3.15
CA ALA A 14 15.83 -5.73 -2.85
C ALA A 14 15.26 -5.17 -1.54
N ILE A 15 16.07 -5.03 -0.50
CA ILE A 15 15.69 -4.38 0.76
C ILE A 15 15.22 -2.94 0.50
N LEU A 16 16.03 -2.14 -0.20
CA LEU A 16 15.66 -0.76 -0.52
C LEU A 16 14.37 -0.67 -1.33
N VAL A 17 14.21 -1.54 -2.34
CA VAL A 17 12.98 -1.60 -3.15
C VAL A 17 11.78 -2.01 -2.28
N CYS A 18 11.91 -2.99 -1.38
CA CYS A 18 10.85 -3.37 -0.45
C CYS A 18 10.45 -2.19 0.45
N TRP A 19 11.42 -1.43 0.97
CA TRP A 19 11.15 -0.24 1.76
C TRP A 19 10.37 0.84 0.97
N LEU A 20 10.78 1.12 -0.26
CA LEU A 20 10.09 2.08 -1.14
C LEU A 20 8.66 1.62 -1.48
N LEU A 21 8.51 0.34 -1.82
CA LEU A 21 7.22 -0.28 -2.10
C LEU A 21 6.29 -0.28 -0.88
N GLY A 22 6.85 -0.42 0.33
CA GLY A 22 6.12 -0.29 1.60
C GLY A 22 5.62 1.13 1.84
N ASN A 23 6.45 2.15 1.56
CA ASN A 23 6.01 3.54 1.64
C ASN A 23 4.84 3.83 0.69
N GLY A 24 4.95 3.40 -0.58
CA GLY A 24 3.90 3.59 -1.58
C GLY A 24 2.58 2.90 -1.21
N CYS A 25 2.61 1.81 -0.44
CA CYS A 25 1.39 1.15 0.01
C CYS A 25 0.49 2.07 0.88
N LEU A 26 1.08 3.04 1.59
CA LEU A 26 0.36 3.92 2.51
C LEU A 26 0.44 5.41 2.17
N PHE A 27 1.28 5.84 1.23
CA PHE A 27 1.37 7.24 0.81
C PHE A 27 0.04 7.77 0.28
N SER A 28 -0.64 7.01 -0.58
CA SER A 28 -1.97 7.39 -1.10
C SER A 28 -2.97 7.69 0.05
N TRP A 29 -3.13 6.79 1.00
CA TRP A 29 -4.06 6.98 2.14
C TRP A 29 -3.59 8.08 3.11
N ASN A 30 -2.32 8.05 3.51
CA ASN A 30 -1.77 9.04 4.45
C ASN A 30 -1.82 10.45 3.86
N SER A 31 -1.54 10.62 2.56
CA SER A 31 -1.61 11.93 1.92
C SER A 31 -3.01 12.53 2.02
N MET A 32 -4.05 11.71 1.87
CA MET A 32 -5.44 12.15 1.95
C MET A 32 -5.81 12.57 3.37
N LEU A 33 -5.37 11.82 4.38
CA LEU A 33 -5.56 12.16 5.78
C LEU A 33 -4.78 13.42 6.19
N THR A 34 -3.56 13.57 5.72
CA THR A 34 -2.71 14.72 6.06
C THR A 34 -3.16 16.01 5.37
N LEU A 35 -3.90 15.92 4.26
CA LEU A 35 -4.54 17.05 3.57
C LEU A 35 -5.89 17.47 4.16
N GLN A 36 -6.23 16.96 5.34
CA GLN A 36 -7.42 17.36 6.10
C GLN A 36 -7.62 18.88 6.13
N ASP A 37 -6.56 19.65 6.37
CA ASP A 37 -6.63 21.11 6.45
C ASP A 37 -7.07 21.75 5.12
N TYR A 38 -6.67 21.18 4.00
CA TYR A 38 -7.13 21.57 2.68
C TYR A 38 -8.59 21.12 2.43
N PHE A 39 -8.92 19.86 2.71
CA PHE A 39 -10.26 19.35 2.44
C PHE A 39 -11.34 20.02 3.27
N VAL A 40 -11.08 20.36 4.54
CA VAL A 40 -12.02 21.12 5.38
C VAL A 40 -12.23 22.54 4.83
N ASN A 41 -11.20 23.16 4.26
CA ASN A 41 -11.33 24.46 3.60
C ASN A 41 -12.17 24.40 2.32
N VAL A 42 -12.00 23.35 1.52
CA VAL A 42 -12.72 23.16 0.24
C VAL A 42 -14.16 22.65 0.46
N PHE A 43 -14.39 21.85 1.51
CA PHE A 43 -15.64 21.17 1.79
C PHE A 43 -16.20 21.50 3.19
N PRO A 44 -16.48 22.78 3.51
CA PRO A 44 -16.82 23.20 4.87
C PRO A 44 -18.15 22.65 5.39
N ASN A 45 -19.07 22.27 4.50
CA ASN A 45 -20.37 21.69 4.85
C ASN A 45 -20.35 20.15 4.95
N TYR A 46 -19.18 19.53 4.81
CA TYR A 46 -18.99 18.09 4.84
C TYR A 46 -17.97 17.71 5.93
N HIS A 47 -17.92 16.41 6.27
CA HIS A 47 -17.02 15.85 7.28
C HIS A 47 -15.95 14.95 6.62
N PRO A 48 -14.99 15.50 5.86
CA PRO A 48 -14.02 14.72 5.09
C PRO A 48 -13.19 13.79 5.98
N ALA A 49 -12.84 14.17 7.21
CA ALA A 49 -12.11 13.30 8.15
C ALA A 49 -12.81 11.96 8.34
N ARG A 50 -14.10 12.06 8.67
CA ARG A 50 -14.91 10.93 9.10
C ARG A 50 -15.35 10.12 7.89
N VAL A 51 -15.88 10.77 6.86
CA VAL A 51 -16.45 10.11 5.69
C VAL A 51 -15.40 9.39 4.87
N LEU A 52 -14.23 9.98 4.61
CA LEU A 52 -13.21 9.33 3.78
C LEU A 52 -12.73 8.02 4.42
N THR A 53 -12.60 8.00 5.74
CA THR A 53 -12.22 6.80 6.50
C THR A 53 -13.31 5.75 6.52
N LEU A 54 -14.57 6.16 6.74
CA LEU A 54 -15.74 5.27 6.69
C LEU A 54 -15.95 4.65 5.32
N VAL A 55 -15.53 5.33 4.25
CA VAL A 55 -15.60 4.85 2.88
C VAL A 55 -14.40 3.96 2.54
N TYR A 56 -13.19 4.29 2.98
CA TYR A 56 -11.99 3.50 2.75
C TYR A 56 -12.07 2.10 3.39
N GLN A 57 -12.40 2.05 4.68
CA GLN A 57 -12.22 0.85 5.50
C GLN A 57 -13.05 -0.36 5.04
N PRO A 58 -14.35 -0.24 4.71
CA PRO A 58 -15.15 -1.38 4.26
C PRO A 58 -14.65 -1.95 2.93
N PHE A 59 -14.17 -1.11 2.03
CA PHE A 59 -13.64 -1.55 0.75
C PHE A 59 -12.28 -2.23 0.91
N ALA A 60 -11.43 -1.74 1.81
CA ALA A 60 -10.19 -2.42 2.17
C ALA A 60 -10.46 -3.80 2.77
N LEU A 61 -11.28 -3.88 3.83
CA LEU A 61 -11.59 -5.14 4.51
C LEU A 61 -12.35 -6.12 3.62
N GLY A 62 -13.37 -5.66 2.90
CA GLY A 62 -14.16 -6.49 2.00
C GLY A 62 -13.32 -7.07 0.86
N THR A 63 -12.48 -6.23 0.23
CA THR A 63 -11.57 -6.68 -0.83
C THR A 63 -10.54 -7.66 -0.27
N LEU A 64 -9.96 -7.38 0.91
CA LEU A 64 -9.00 -8.28 1.54
C LEU A 64 -9.62 -9.64 1.85
N ALA A 65 -10.84 -9.68 2.39
CA ALA A 65 -11.55 -10.92 2.69
C ALA A 65 -11.81 -11.75 1.41
N ILE A 66 -12.24 -11.11 0.33
CA ILE A 66 -12.44 -11.76 -0.98
C ILE A 66 -11.12 -12.31 -1.51
N LEU A 67 -10.06 -11.52 -1.53
CA LEU A 67 -8.75 -11.92 -2.05
C LEU A 67 -8.14 -13.06 -1.23
N THR A 68 -8.28 -13.05 0.09
CA THR A 68 -7.82 -14.12 0.98
C THR A 68 -8.62 -15.41 0.78
N TYR A 69 -9.92 -15.32 0.51
CA TYR A 69 -10.75 -16.49 0.22
C TYR A 69 -10.38 -17.15 -1.12
N TYR A 70 -10.09 -16.35 -2.15
CA TYR A 70 -9.75 -16.84 -3.50
C TYR A 70 -8.24 -16.97 -3.77
N GLU A 71 -7.40 -16.78 -2.75
CA GLU A 71 -5.94 -16.64 -2.84
C GLU A 71 -5.29 -17.68 -3.76
N ALA A 72 -5.66 -18.96 -3.61
CA ALA A 72 -5.05 -20.07 -4.36
C ALA A 72 -5.23 -20.00 -5.89
N LYS A 73 -6.11 -19.12 -6.39
CA LYS A 73 -6.39 -18.95 -7.82
C LYS A 73 -5.84 -17.64 -8.41
N ILE A 74 -5.34 -16.73 -7.57
CA ILE A 74 -4.96 -15.39 -7.99
C ILE A 74 -3.46 -15.32 -8.24
N ASN A 75 -3.08 -14.70 -9.35
CA ASN A 75 -1.69 -14.43 -9.67
C ASN A 75 -1.18 -13.21 -8.88
N THR A 76 -0.20 -13.40 -8.00
CA THR A 76 0.31 -12.33 -7.12
C THR A 76 0.88 -11.15 -7.90
N ARG A 77 1.62 -11.39 -9.00
CA ARG A 77 2.11 -10.31 -9.86
C ARG A 77 1.00 -9.41 -10.35
N ARG A 78 -0.07 -10.01 -10.90
CA ARG A 78 -1.20 -9.24 -11.44
C ARG A 78 -1.91 -8.48 -10.34
N ARG A 79 -2.10 -9.11 -9.17
CA ARG A 79 -2.70 -8.49 -7.99
C ARG A 79 -1.92 -7.25 -7.55
N ASN A 80 -0.61 -7.37 -7.35
CA ASN A 80 0.24 -6.27 -6.87
C ASN A 80 0.40 -5.16 -7.93
N LEU A 81 0.58 -5.50 -9.21
CA LEU A 81 0.62 -4.50 -10.28
C LEU A 81 -0.70 -3.73 -10.39
N LEU A 82 -1.84 -4.43 -10.30
CA LEU A 82 -3.14 -3.78 -10.30
C LEU A 82 -3.28 -2.83 -9.11
N GLY A 83 -2.88 -3.26 -7.91
CA GLY A 83 -2.92 -2.43 -6.72
C GLY A 83 -2.09 -1.14 -6.84
N TYR A 84 -0.80 -1.25 -7.19
CA TYR A 84 0.05 -0.06 -7.40
C TYR A 84 -0.45 0.83 -8.53
N PHE A 85 -0.97 0.25 -9.61
CA PHE A 85 -1.56 1.03 -10.70
C PHE A 85 -2.81 1.79 -10.25
N LEU A 86 -3.67 1.17 -9.43
CA LEU A 86 -4.85 1.82 -8.85
C LEU A 86 -4.45 2.97 -7.90
N PHE A 87 -3.40 2.80 -7.10
CA PHE A 87 -2.85 3.88 -6.28
C PHE A 87 -2.39 5.06 -7.12
N PHE A 88 -1.59 4.81 -8.16
CA PHE A 88 -1.11 5.84 -9.08
C PHE A 88 -2.28 6.58 -9.77
N MET A 89 -3.20 5.84 -10.38
CA MET A 89 -4.32 6.43 -11.12
C MET A 89 -5.25 7.20 -10.20
N SER A 90 -5.55 6.69 -9.01
CA SER A 90 -6.45 7.37 -8.07
C SER A 90 -5.81 8.64 -7.50
N SER A 91 -4.52 8.60 -7.17
CA SER A 91 -3.76 9.80 -6.76
C SER A 91 -3.72 10.85 -7.87
N LEU A 92 -3.56 10.43 -9.13
CA LEU A 92 -3.63 11.34 -10.28
C LEU A 92 -5.03 11.94 -10.43
N VAL A 93 -6.09 11.15 -10.23
CA VAL A 93 -7.48 11.63 -10.27
C VAL A 93 -7.73 12.70 -9.20
N VAL A 94 -7.19 12.57 -7.99
CA VAL A 94 -7.33 13.60 -6.94
C VAL A 94 -6.74 14.94 -7.42
N VAL A 95 -5.55 14.93 -8.02
CA VAL A 95 -4.90 16.12 -8.60
C VAL A 95 -5.72 16.68 -9.76
N VAL A 96 -6.19 15.83 -10.67
CA VAL A 96 -7.00 16.25 -11.83
C VAL A 96 -8.34 16.83 -11.40
N LEU A 97 -9.00 16.26 -10.38
CA LEU A 97 -10.25 16.79 -9.83
C LEU A 97 -10.03 18.20 -9.29
N ASP A 98 -8.96 18.43 -8.53
CA ASP A 98 -8.63 19.78 -8.05
C ASP A 98 -8.39 20.78 -9.19
N LEU A 99 -7.61 20.38 -10.20
CA LEU A 99 -7.33 21.24 -11.35
C LEU A 99 -8.60 21.56 -12.14
N ALA A 100 -9.42 20.54 -12.42
CA ALA A 100 -10.65 20.67 -13.21
C ALA A 100 -11.69 21.55 -12.50
N THR A 101 -11.76 21.51 -11.17
CA THR A 101 -12.68 22.33 -10.39
C THR A 101 -12.06 23.65 -9.95
N SER A 102 -10.78 23.89 -10.26
CA SER A 102 -10.02 25.03 -9.75
C SER A 102 -10.01 25.11 -8.22
N GLY A 103 -10.00 23.97 -7.54
CA GLY A 103 -10.11 23.87 -6.08
C GLY A 103 -11.47 24.31 -5.54
N ARG A 104 -12.48 24.45 -6.40
CA ARG A 104 -13.85 24.71 -5.96
C ARG A 104 -14.43 23.40 -5.42
N GLY A 105 -14.98 23.49 -4.21
CA GLY A 105 -15.68 22.37 -3.59
C GLY A 105 -17.00 22.04 -4.29
N GLY A 106 -17.96 21.59 -3.49
CA GLY A 106 -19.28 21.18 -3.97
C GLY A 106 -19.44 19.67 -4.03
N ILE A 107 -20.70 19.24 -4.15
CA ILE A 107 -21.08 17.84 -3.99
C ILE A 107 -20.40 16.91 -5.01
N GLY A 108 -20.29 17.34 -6.28
CA GLY A 108 -19.66 16.53 -7.33
C GLY A 108 -18.19 16.24 -7.06
N THR A 109 -17.42 17.28 -6.71
CA THR A 109 -16.00 17.14 -6.35
C THR A 109 -15.84 16.28 -5.11
N TYR A 110 -16.69 16.48 -4.10
CA TYR A 110 -16.65 15.73 -2.85
C TYR A 110 -16.94 14.23 -3.07
N LEU A 111 -17.95 13.90 -3.88
CA LEU A 111 -18.23 12.53 -4.29
C LEU A 111 -17.07 11.92 -5.07
N GLY A 112 -16.41 12.70 -5.94
CA GLY A 112 -15.18 12.29 -6.62
C GLY A 112 -14.09 11.87 -5.64
N ILE A 113 -13.81 12.69 -4.62
CA ILE A 113 -12.82 12.36 -3.58
C ILE A 113 -13.25 11.12 -2.78
N CYS A 114 -14.54 10.97 -2.45
CA CYS A 114 -15.05 9.77 -1.78
C CYS A 114 -14.84 8.50 -2.62
N ILE A 115 -15.10 8.56 -3.94
CA ILE A 115 -14.85 7.43 -4.85
C ILE A 115 -13.36 7.11 -4.89
N THR A 116 -12.47 8.10 -4.95
CA THR A 116 -11.02 7.83 -4.90
C THR A 116 -10.62 7.15 -3.59
N SER A 117 -11.25 7.50 -2.46
CA SER A 117 -11.06 6.82 -1.18
C SER A 117 -11.46 5.34 -1.24
N CYS A 118 -12.59 5.00 -1.87
CA CYS A 118 -12.97 3.60 -2.11
C CYS A 118 -11.88 2.85 -2.86
N VAL A 119 -11.37 3.45 -3.94
CA VAL A 119 -10.37 2.81 -4.81
C VAL A 119 -9.04 2.64 -4.09
N PHE A 120 -8.65 3.59 -3.23
CA PHE A 120 -7.49 3.41 -2.35
C PHE A 120 -7.66 2.21 -1.41
N GLY A 121 -8.85 2.01 -0.83
CA GLY A 121 -9.10 0.82 0.00
C GLY A 121 -8.96 -0.48 -0.79
N VAL A 122 -9.49 -0.53 -2.01
CA VAL A 122 -9.31 -1.68 -2.92
C VAL A 122 -7.82 -1.89 -3.25
N ALA A 123 -7.10 -0.82 -3.61
CA ALA A 123 -5.68 -0.87 -3.95
C ALA A 123 -4.81 -1.37 -2.78
N ASP A 124 -5.09 -0.89 -1.57
CA ASP A 124 -4.40 -1.29 -0.34
C ASP A 124 -4.56 -2.79 -0.07
N ALA A 125 -5.79 -3.31 -0.14
CA ALA A 125 -6.04 -4.74 0.01
C ALA A 125 -5.31 -5.60 -1.06
N HIS A 126 -5.14 -5.08 -2.27
CA HIS A 126 -4.37 -5.75 -3.31
C HIS A 126 -2.88 -5.79 -2.95
N VAL A 127 -2.27 -4.64 -2.68
CA VAL A 127 -0.83 -4.51 -2.45
C VAL A 127 -0.42 -5.09 -1.10
N GLN A 128 -1.07 -4.68 0.00
CA GLN A 128 -0.66 -5.05 1.35
C GLN A 128 -0.67 -6.58 1.52
N GLY A 129 -1.80 -7.23 1.22
CA GLY A 129 -1.90 -8.67 1.32
C GLY A 129 -1.05 -9.43 0.28
N GLY A 130 -0.94 -8.89 -0.94
CA GLY A 130 -0.18 -9.54 -2.01
C GLY A 130 1.33 -9.46 -1.83
N MET A 131 1.85 -8.32 -1.37
CA MET A 131 3.27 -8.13 -1.04
C MET A 131 3.65 -8.91 0.21
N VAL A 132 2.85 -8.87 1.29
CA VAL A 132 3.12 -9.66 2.51
C VAL A 132 3.17 -11.15 2.18
N GLY A 133 2.24 -11.64 1.36
CA GLY A 133 2.24 -13.03 0.88
C GLY A 133 3.49 -13.37 0.04
N ASP A 134 3.84 -12.53 -0.95
CA ASP A 134 5.02 -12.76 -1.82
C ASP A 134 6.32 -12.80 -1.00
N LEU A 135 6.50 -11.81 -0.12
CA LEU A 135 7.72 -11.65 0.67
C LEU A 135 7.87 -12.72 1.75
N SER A 136 6.78 -13.38 2.17
CA SER A 136 6.82 -14.47 3.15
C SER A 136 7.60 -15.71 2.66
N PHE A 137 7.70 -15.89 1.35
CA PHE A 137 8.51 -16.95 0.72
C PHE A 137 10.00 -16.57 0.57
N MET A 138 10.40 -15.38 1.00
CA MET A 138 11.75 -14.84 0.83
C MET A 138 12.48 -14.71 2.17
N CYS A 139 13.61 -14.00 2.19
CA CYS A 139 14.32 -13.73 3.43
C CYS A 139 13.57 -12.71 4.33
N PRO A 140 13.58 -12.87 5.66
CA PRO A 140 12.83 -12.01 6.59
C PRO A 140 13.11 -10.51 6.47
N GLU A 141 14.32 -10.14 6.05
CA GLU A 141 14.71 -8.74 5.89
C GLU A 141 13.86 -8.01 4.84
N PHE A 142 13.31 -8.71 3.85
CA PHE A 142 12.48 -8.09 2.82
C PHE A 142 11.11 -7.69 3.38
N ILE A 143 10.42 -8.62 4.06
CA ILE A 143 9.14 -8.31 4.69
C ILE A 143 9.32 -7.29 5.80
N GLN A 144 10.36 -7.39 6.62
CA GLN A 144 10.68 -6.39 7.65
C GLN A 144 10.90 -5.00 7.04
N SER A 145 11.64 -4.93 5.93
CA SER A 145 11.90 -3.67 5.24
C SER A 145 10.62 -3.07 4.63
N PHE A 146 9.76 -3.90 4.04
CA PHE A 146 8.45 -3.46 3.53
C PHE A 146 7.55 -2.93 4.66
N LEU A 147 7.42 -3.67 5.76
CA LEU A 147 6.66 -3.23 6.94
C LEU A 147 7.24 -1.95 7.56
N ALA A 148 8.57 -1.81 7.61
CA ALA A 148 9.24 -0.60 8.08
C ALA A 148 8.97 0.60 7.16
N GLY A 149 8.90 0.39 5.85
CA GLY A 149 8.49 1.42 4.88
C GLY A 149 7.05 1.89 5.12
N MET A 150 6.13 0.94 5.35
CA MET A 150 4.75 1.28 5.75
C MET A 150 4.72 2.09 7.04
N ALA A 151 5.44 1.68 8.08
CA ALA A 151 5.49 2.43 9.35
C ALA A 151 6.07 3.85 9.20
N ALA A 152 7.11 4.02 8.37
CA ALA A 152 7.73 5.32 8.12
C ALA A 152 6.85 6.27 7.30
N SER A 153 5.91 5.74 6.52
CA SER A 153 5.14 6.50 5.55
C SER A 153 4.37 7.69 6.14
N GLY A 154 3.77 7.52 7.33
CA GLY A 154 3.04 8.59 8.01
C GLY A 154 3.94 9.73 8.46
N ALA A 155 5.13 9.42 8.99
CA ALA A 155 6.11 10.42 9.40
C ALA A 155 6.64 11.22 8.21
N LEU A 156 6.96 10.54 7.10
CA LEU A 156 7.39 11.20 5.86
C LEU A 156 6.30 12.09 5.27
N THR A 157 5.06 11.61 5.30
CA THR A 157 3.90 12.36 4.82
C THR A 157 3.68 13.63 5.65
N SER A 158 3.69 13.53 6.98
CA SER A 158 3.56 14.70 7.86
C SER A 158 4.71 15.69 7.67
N ALA A 159 5.95 15.21 7.61
CA ALA A 159 7.12 16.07 7.37
C ALA A 159 7.01 16.82 6.03
N LEU A 160 6.64 16.12 4.96
CA LEU A 160 6.45 16.73 3.64
C LEU A 160 5.29 17.73 3.64
N ARG A 161 4.21 17.46 4.36
CA ARG A 161 3.09 18.42 4.50
C ARG A 161 3.54 19.70 5.20
N LEU A 162 4.30 19.58 6.30
CA LEU A 162 4.84 20.75 7.01
C LEU A 162 5.76 21.58 6.10
N ILE A 163 6.66 20.92 5.37
CA ILE A 163 7.56 21.60 4.42
C ILE A 163 6.76 22.32 3.33
N THR A 164 5.81 21.65 2.70
CA THR A 164 5.00 22.26 1.62
C THR A 164 4.12 23.39 2.14
N LYS A 165 3.57 23.27 3.34
CA LYS A 165 2.79 24.34 3.99
C LYS A 165 3.66 25.57 4.28
N ALA A 166 4.83 25.36 4.89
CA ALA A 166 5.80 26.42 5.16
C ALA A 166 6.29 27.12 3.89
N ALA A 167 6.57 26.35 2.83
CA ALA A 167 7.06 26.89 1.56
C ALA A 167 6.05 27.83 0.87
N PHE A 168 4.75 27.68 1.14
CA PHE A 168 3.69 28.46 0.49
C PHE A 168 2.92 29.38 1.45
N GLU A 169 3.30 29.51 2.72
CA GLU A 169 2.59 30.32 3.73
C GLU A 169 2.34 31.76 3.27
N ASN A 170 3.34 32.38 2.63
CA ASN A 170 3.27 33.77 2.16
C ASN A 170 2.77 33.92 0.71
N SER A 171 2.34 32.84 0.06
CA SER A 171 1.83 32.88 -1.32
C SER A 171 0.32 33.13 -1.34
N GLN A 172 -0.15 33.89 -2.34
CA GLN A 172 -1.57 33.87 -2.71
C GLN A 172 -2.00 32.44 -3.06
N ASN A 173 -3.14 32.01 -2.50
CA ASN A 173 -3.63 30.62 -2.57
C ASN A 173 -2.61 29.58 -2.09
N GLY A 174 -1.80 29.94 -1.09
CA GLY A 174 -0.71 29.12 -0.57
C GLY A 174 -1.13 27.72 -0.13
N LEU A 175 -2.28 27.60 0.55
CA LEU A 175 -2.82 26.31 1.01
C LEU A 175 -3.03 25.33 -0.15
N ARG A 176 -3.69 25.77 -1.22
CA ARG A 176 -3.95 24.98 -2.42
C ARG A 176 -2.64 24.65 -3.16
N LYS A 177 -1.75 25.62 -3.35
CA LYS A 177 -0.46 25.37 -4.02
C LYS A 177 0.40 24.35 -3.26
N GLY A 178 0.45 24.47 -1.93
CA GLY A 178 1.13 23.51 -1.07
C GLY A 178 0.50 22.12 -1.14
N ALA A 179 -0.83 22.03 -1.09
CA ALA A 179 -1.55 20.77 -1.25
C ALA A 179 -1.29 20.10 -2.61
N MET A 180 -1.29 20.89 -3.70
CA MET A 180 -1.04 20.39 -5.05
C MET A 180 0.39 19.92 -5.26
N LEU A 181 1.39 20.63 -4.74
CA LEU A 181 2.78 20.17 -4.77
C LEU A 181 2.92 18.85 -4.00
N PHE A 182 2.34 18.80 -2.80
CA PHE A 182 2.36 17.63 -1.93
C PHE A 182 1.74 16.40 -2.62
N LEU A 183 0.53 16.53 -3.18
CA LEU A 183 -0.12 15.47 -3.96
C LEU A 183 0.70 15.06 -5.18
N GLY A 184 1.28 16.03 -5.90
CA GLY A 184 2.10 15.77 -7.08
C GLY A 184 3.34 14.92 -6.77
N ILE A 185 3.98 15.15 -5.62
CA ILE A 185 5.12 14.33 -5.17
C ILE A 185 4.68 12.88 -4.96
N PHE A 186 3.52 12.64 -4.34
CA PHE A 186 3.01 11.29 -4.16
C PHE A 186 2.59 10.63 -5.46
N VAL A 187 1.97 11.34 -6.40
CA VAL A 187 1.66 10.78 -7.73
C VAL A 187 2.93 10.26 -8.42
N VAL A 188 4.03 11.03 -8.35
CA VAL A 188 5.33 10.61 -8.90
C VAL A 188 5.88 9.39 -8.15
N PHE A 189 5.74 9.37 -6.83
CA PHE A 189 6.20 8.24 -6.02
C PHE A 189 5.39 6.95 -6.29
N GLU A 190 4.07 7.04 -6.45
CA GLU A 190 3.23 5.90 -6.79
C GLU A 190 3.56 5.35 -8.17
N LEU A 191 3.85 6.23 -9.15
CA LEU A 191 4.38 5.80 -10.44
C LEU A 191 5.71 5.06 -10.29
N LEU A 192 6.62 5.58 -9.45
CA LEU A 192 7.86 4.90 -9.13
C LEU A 192 7.60 3.51 -8.54
N CYS A 193 6.63 3.33 -7.64
CA CYS A 193 6.26 2.02 -7.10
C CYS A 193 5.79 1.05 -8.19
N VAL A 194 4.95 1.51 -9.13
CA VAL A 194 4.54 0.71 -10.31
C VAL A 194 5.77 0.26 -11.10
N LEU A 195 6.69 1.17 -11.41
CA LEU A 195 7.90 0.88 -12.19
C LEU A 195 8.87 -0.06 -11.45
N LEU A 196 9.08 0.18 -10.15
CA LEU A 196 9.93 -0.65 -9.30
C LEU A 196 9.40 -2.09 -9.24
N TYR A 197 8.10 -2.27 -8.98
CA TYR A 197 7.49 -3.59 -8.92
C TYR A 197 7.43 -4.27 -10.30
N ALA A 198 7.15 -3.51 -11.37
CA ALA A 198 7.04 -4.08 -12.71
C ALA A 198 8.38 -4.52 -13.30
N TYR A 199 9.43 -3.72 -13.11
CA TYR A 199 10.67 -3.84 -13.89
C TYR A 199 11.92 -4.11 -13.06
N VAL A 200 12.00 -3.64 -11.83
CA VAL A 200 13.22 -3.76 -11.00
C VAL A 200 13.13 -5.00 -10.12
N PHE A 201 12.12 -5.07 -9.26
CA PHE A 201 11.94 -6.13 -8.27
C PHE A 201 12.02 -7.57 -8.85
N PRO A 202 11.28 -7.93 -9.92
CA PRO A 202 11.33 -9.28 -10.50
C PRO A 202 12.67 -9.63 -11.16
N LYS A 203 13.49 -8.63 -11.50
CA LYS A 203 14.78 -8.84 -12.18
C LYS A 203 15.94 -9.06 -11.20
N LEU A 204 15.75 -8.82 -9.90
CA LEU A 204 16.80 -9.00 -8.90
C LEU A 204 17.16 -10.48 -8.75
N PRO A 205 18.44 -10.87 -8.79
CA PRO A 205 18.87 -12.28 -8.73
C PRO A 205 18.36 -13.02 -7.49
N ILE A 206 18.41 -12.38 -6.32
CA ILE A 206 17.90 -12.96 -5.07
C ILE A 206 16.37 -13.18 -5.10
N VAL A 207 15.61 -12.26 -5.69
CA VAL A 207 14.16 -12.37 -5.82
C VAL A 207 13.80 -13.50 -6.79
N LYS A 208 14.53 -13.62 -7.91
CA LYS A 208 14.41 -14.74 -8.84
C LYS A 208 14.65 -16.08 -8.16
N HIS A 209 15.72 -16.17 -7.36
CA HIS A 209 16.07 -17.38 -6.62
C HIS A 209 14.93 -17.83 -5.69
N TYR A 210 14.42 -16.93 -4.85
CA TYR A 210 13.32 -17.27 -3.93
C TYR A 210 12.02 -17.62 -4.66
N ARG A 211 11.68 -16.91 -5.74
CA ARG A 211 10.50 -17.25 -6.54
C ARG A 211 10.65 -18.60 -7.25
N ALA A 212 11.85 -18.98 -7.67
CA ALA A 212 12.10 -20.29 -8.28
C ALA A 212 11.97 -21.40 -7.25
N LYS A 213 12.52 -21.18 -6.04
CA LYS A 213 12.35 -22.07 -4.89
C LYS A 213 10.88 -22.27 -4.53
N ALA A 214 10.12 -21.18 -4.40
CA ALA A 214 8.69 -21.26 -4.10
C ALA A 214 7.91 -22.05 -5.18
N ALA A 215 8.27 -21.89 -6.46
CA ALA A 215 7.67 -22.66 -7.54
C ALA A 215 8.00 -24.16 -7.46
N SER A 216 9.25 -24.53 -7.11
CA SER A 216 9.63 -25.94 -6.91
C SER A 216 8.94 -26.57 -5.70
N GLU A 217 8.58 -25.78 -4.69
CA GLU A 217 7.82 -26.21 -3.51
C GLU A 217 6.29 -26.23 -3.78
N GLY A 218 5.87 -26.11 -5.04
CA GLY A 218 4.47 -26.27 -5.45
C GLY A 218 3.64 -24.97 -5.47
N SER A 219 4.23 -23.81 -5.21
CA SER A 219 3.52 -22.53 -5.31
C SER A 219 3.22 -22.15 -6.76
N LYS A 220 1.94 -22.22 -7.15
CA LYS A 220 1.47 -21.84 -8.49
C LYS A 220 1.44 -20.33 -8.72
N ILE A 221 1.53 -19.55 -7.64
CA ILE A 221 1.25 -18.12 -7.58
C ILE A 221 2.41 -17.29 -8.16
N VAL A 222 3.65 -17.77 -8.05
CA VAL A 222 4.90 -17.08 -8.46
C VAL A 222 5.29 -17.29 -9.94
N SER A 223 4.49 -18.04 -10.70
CA SER A 223 4.79 -18.44 -12.09
C SER A 223 4.95 -17.24 -13.05
N ALA A 224 4.04 -16.27 -13.02
CA ALA A 224 4.14 -15.08 -13.89
C ALA A 224 5.25 -14.12 -13.45
N ASP A 225 5.61 -14.15 -12.16
CA ASP A 225 6.71 -13.39 -11.59
C ASP A 225 8.07 -13.92 -12.06
N LEU A 226 8.21 -15.24 -12.19
CA LEU A 226 9.39 -15.88 -12.77
C LEU A 226 9.56 -15.54 -14.25
N ALA A 227 8.47 -15.61 -15.02
CA ALA A 227 8.47 -15.21 -16.42
C ALA A 227 8.88 -13.75 -16.61
N ALA A 228 8.40 -12.85 -15.74
CA ALA A 228 8.80 -11.44 -15.72
C ALA A 228 10.29 -11.23 -15.41
N GLY A 229 10.86 -12.10 -14.57
CA GLY A 229 12.30 -12.17 -14.32
C GLY A 229 13.11 -12.73 -15.50
N GLY A 230 12.48 -13.18 -16.59
CA GLY A 230 13.16 -13.79 -17.73
C GLY A 230 13.54 -15.25 -17.52
N MET A 231 12.97 -15.93 -16.52
CA MET A 231 13.15 -17.36 -16.32
C MET A 231 11.91 -18.09 -16.83
N LYS A 232 12.11 -19.07 -17.72
CA LYS A 232 11.03 -19.98 -18.11
C LYS A 232 10.80 -20.95 -16.95
N THR A 233 9.54 -21.14 -16.55
CA THR A 233 9.16 -22.27 -15.72
C THR A 233 9.68 -23.54 -16.37
N LEU A 234 10.51 -24.31 -15.67
CA LEU A 234 10.81 -25.70 -16.02
C LEU A 234 9.51 -26.50 -15.80
N SER A 235 8.53 -26.29 -16.68
CA SER A 235 7.40 -27.19 -16.85
C SER A 235 7.99 -28.39 -17.60
N GLY A 236 8.20 -29.51 -16.92
CA GLY A 236 8.75 -30.68 -17.60
C GLY A 236 9.08 -31.86 -16.73
N GLU A 237 10.32 -32.00 -16.27
CA GLU A 237 10.89 -33.34 -16.12
C GLU A 237 11.56 -33.68 -14.79
N HIS A 238 11.62 -32.77 -13.82
CA HIS A 238 12.16 -33.08 -12.48
C HIS A 238 11.23 -32.56 -11.38
N ALA A 239 10.03 -33.15 -11.30
CA ALA A 239 9.35 -33.22 -10.01
C ALA A 239 10.22 -34.14 -9.14
N ALA A 240 11.05 -33.54 -8.28
CA ALA A 240 11.76 -34.27 -7.26
C ALA A 240 10.74 -35.07 -6.44
N GLU A 241 11.04 -36.35 -6.22
CA GLU A 241 10.25 -37.25 -5.37
C GLU A 241 9.89 -36.54 -4.06
N GLU A 242 8.59 -36.47 -3.79
CA GLU A 242 8.01 -35.89 -2.60
C GLU A 242 8.62 -36.55 -1.34
N ASP A 243 9.39 -35.79 -0.55
CA ASP A 243 9.73 -36.19 0.81
C ASP A 243 8.44 -36.14 1.67
N PRO A 244 7.97 -37.26 2.25
CA PRO A 244 6.62 -37.41 2.82
C PRO A 244 6.39 -36.70 4.16
N LYS A 245 7.03 -35.55 4.39
CA LYS A 245 6.56 -34.57 5.38
C LYS A 245 5.57 -33.61 4.71
N ASN A 246 4.43 -34.15 4.31
CA ASN A 246 3.25 -33.35 3.98
C ASN A 246 2.84 -32.57 5.23
N MET A 247 3.31 -31.32 5.36
CA MET A 247 2.62 -30.35 6.19
C MET A 247 1.28 -30.10 5.51
N GLU A 248 0.25 -30.81 5.95
CA GLU A 248 -1.11 -30.65 5.48
C GLU A 248 -1.49 -29.16 5.54
N ARG A 249 -1.84 -28.58 4.38
CA ARG A 249 -2.15 -27.15 4.29
C ARG A 249 -3.38 -26.86 5.16
N LEU A 250 -3.17 -26.07 6.22
CA LEU A 250 -4.26 -25.59 7.05
C LEU A 250 -5.25 -24.74 6.23
N THR A 251 -6.53 -24.93 6.49
CA THR A 251 -7.58 -24.10 5.91
C THR A 251 -7.54 -22.69 6.50
N ASN A 252 -8.03 -21.69 5.76
CA ASN A 252 -8.13 -20.30 6.26
C ASN A 252 -8.90 -20.21 7.60
N LYS A 253 -9.89 -21.09 7.80
CA LYS A 253 -10.63 -21.18 9.06
C LYS A 253 -9.72 -21.65 10.20
N GLN A 254 -8.96 -22.73 10.01
CA GLN A 254 -8.01 -23.22 11.01
C GLN A 254 -6.94 -22.17 11.34
N LEU A 255 -6.39 -21.49 10.33
CA LEU A 255 -5.42 -20.40 10.53
C LEU A 255 -6.01 -19.25 11.35
N LEU A 256 -7.25 -18.82 11.04
CA LEU A 256 -7.92 -17.77 11.81
C LEU A 256 -8.18 -18.19 13.26
N PHE A 257 -8.60 -19.44 13.49
CA PHE A 257 -8.80 -19.95 14.86
C PHE A 257 -7.49 -20.05 15.64
N GLN A 258 -6.39 -20.44 15.01
CA GLN A 258 -5.07 -20.48 15.65
C GLN A 258 -4.52 -19.10 15.99
N ASN A 259 -4.94 -18.06 15.27
CA ASN A 259 -4.48 -16.67 15.41
C ASN A 259 -5.61 -15.73 15.86
N MET A 260 -6.59 -16.25 16.61
CA MET A 260 -7.78 -15.50 17.01
C MET A 260 -7.43 -14.33 17.95
N ASP A 261 -6.41 -14.51 18.78
CA ASP A 261 -5.83 -13.47 19.62
C ASP A 261 -5.32 -12.29 18.77
N TYR A 262 -4.53 -12.55 17.73
CA TYR A 262 -4.07 -11.51 16.80
C TYR A 262 -5.23 -10.82 16.08
N ALA A 263 -6.25 -11.58 15.66
CA ALA A 263 -7.43 -11.03 15.01
C ALA A 263 -8.22 -10.09 15.94
N ILE A 264 -8.44 -10.50 17.19
CA ILE A 264 -9.11 -9.68 18.22
C ILE A 264 -8.26 -8.45 18.53
N THR A 265 -6.96 -8.60 18.75
CA THR A 265 -6.06 -7.48 19.00
C THR A 265 -6.09 -6.47 17.85
N MET A 266 -6.02 -6.94 16.60
CA MET A 266 -6.11 -6.06 15.44
C MET A 266 -7.46 -5.34 15.38
N PHE A 267 -8.57 -6.04 15.61
CA PHE A 267 -9.90 -5.43 15.67
C PHE A 267 -10.00 -4.35 16.75
N LEU A 268 -9.50 -4.62 17.95
CA LEU A 268 -9.49 -3.65 19.05
C LEU A 268 -8.62 -2.44 18.74
N ILE A 269 -7.45 -2.64 18.12
CA ILE A 269 -6.59 -1.53 17.67
C ILE A 269 -7.33 -0.67 16.65
N TYR A 270 -7.95 -1.26 15.62
CA TYR A 270 -8.71 -0.49 14.64
C TYR A 270 -9.92 0.22 15.26
N MET A 271 -10.65 -0.43 16.17
CA MET A 271 -11.77 0.21 16.87
C MET A 271 -11.28 1.44 17.66
N LEU A 272 -10.23 1.27 18.45
CA LEU A 272 -9.63 2.35 19.24
C LEU A 272 -9.11 3.47 18.34
N THR A 273 -8.29 3.14 17.34
CA THR A 273 -7.73 4.12 16.40
C THR A 273 -8.83 4.89 15.69
N LEU A 274 -9.85 4.22 15.13
CA LEU A 274 -10.92 4.88 14.36
C LEU A 274 -11.88 5.70 15.22
N SER A 275 -12.02 5.37 16.51
CA SER A 275 -12.77 6.20 17.47
C SER A 275 -12.08 7.52 17.81
N ILE A 276 -10.76 7.61 17.65
CA ILE A 276 -9.95 8.78 17.99
C ILE A 276 -9.51 9.54 16.73
N PHE A 277 -9.01 8.83 15.72
CA PHE A 277 -8.36 9.37 14.53
C PHE A 277 -9.01 8.82 13.25
N PRO A 278 -9.23 9.66 12.22
CA PRO A 278 -8.93 11.10 12.15
C PRO A 278 -10.07 11.99 12.67
N GLY A 279 -11.28 11.46 12.84
CA GLY A 279 -12.49 12.21 13.11
C GLY A 279 -12.45 13.06 14.38
N PHE A 280 -12.27 12.42 15.53
CA PHE A 280 -12.32 13.12 16.82
C PHE A 280 -11.19 14.13 16.97
N LEU A 281 -9.95 13.74 16.63
CA LEU A 281 -8.82 14.65 16.68
C LEU A 281 -9.00 15.88 15.77
N SER A 282 -9.40 15.71 14.52
CA SER A 282 -9.46 16.84 13.59
C SER A 282 -10.66 17.77 13.79
N GLU A 283 -11.84 17.23 14.15
CA GLU A 283 -13.08 18.01 14.21
C GLU A 283 -13.43 18.46 15.63
N ASP A 284 -13.11 17.66 16.66
CA ASP A 284 -13.58 17.90 18.03
C ASP A 284 -12.51 18.53 18.95
N THR A 285 -11.23 18.52 18.56
CA THR A 285 -10.13 19.15 19.36
C THR A 285 -9.66 20.51 18.82
N GLY A 286 -10.28 21.03 17.76
CA GLY A 286 -9.79 22.11 16.88
C GLY A 286 -9.62 23.53 17.46
N LYS A 287 -9.51 23.71 18.78
CA LYS A 287 -9.10 24.99 19.39
C LYS A 287 -7.77 24.82 20.11
N HIS A 288 -6.68 25.19 19.43
CA HIS A 288 -5.33 25.20 19.99
C HIS A 288 -4.60 26.51 19.70
N SER A 289 -3.56 26.81 20.49
CA SER A 289 -2.74 28.02 20.36
C SER A 289 -1.92 28.10 19.07
N LEU A 290 -1.72 26.97 18.38
CA LEU A 290 -0.97 26.91 17.11
C LEU A 290 -1.76 27.42 15.89
N GLY A 291 -3.04 27.77 16.05
CA GLY A 291 -3.84 28.37 14.98
C GLY A 291 -4.01 27.43 13.79
N ALA A 292 -3.56 27.87 12.60
CA ALA A 292 -3.65 27.05 11.39
C ALA A 292 -2.56 25.96 11.30
N TRP A 293 -1.61 25.91 12.24
CA TRP A 293 -0.47 24.99 12.25
C TRP A 293 -0.73 23.73 13.05
#